data_AF-A0ABD5W334-F1
#
_entry.id   AF-A0ABD5W334-F1
#
_cell.length_a   1.000
_cell.length_b   1.000
_cell.length_c   1.000
_cell.angle_alpha   90.00
_cell.angle_beta   90.00
_cell.angle_gamma   90.00
#
_symmetry.space_group_name_H-M   'P 1'
#
loop_
_entity.id
_entity.type
_entity.pdbx_description
1 polymer ?
#
loop_
_entity_poly.entity_id
_entity_poly.type
_entity_poly.pdbx_seq_one_letter_code
_entity_poly.pdbx_strand_id
1 'polypeptide(L)'
;MVDEVILGAIGVGITLFGIAIVGERTGLLTHYPDDSGPARLRYGAGGTVLGYGILTVGTAVGLVATDWTALLWGGWAAVTVLVGFGVAGFAAAVDSS
;
A
#
# COMPACT_ATOMS: atom_id res chain seq x y z
N MET A 1 20.33 9.57 0.23
CA MET A 1 20.41 8.53 -0.81
C MET A 1 20.09 7.11 -0.34
N VAL A 2 20.61 6.63 0.81
CA VAL A 2 20.32 5.26 1.28
C VAL A 2 18.86 5.08 1.70
N ASP A 3 18.28 6.07 2.38
CA ASP A 3 16.91 6.02 2.89
C ASP A 3 15.86 6.02 1.77
N GLU A 4 16.10 6.75 0.70
CA GLU A 4 15.27 6.82 -0.50
C GLU A 4 15.24 5.48 -1.22
N VAL A 5 16.41 4.81 -1.32
CA VAL A 5 16.53 3.48 -1.92
C VAL A 5 15.78 2.44 -1.09
N ILE A 6 15.91 2.51 0.24
CA ILE A 6 15.17 1.63 1.16
C ILE A 6 13.67 1.84 1.00
N LEU A 7 13.22 3.11 1.00
CA LEU A 7 11.81 3.45 0.85
C LEU A 7 11.25 2.99 -0.51
N GLY A 8 12.03 3.18 -1.59
CA GLY A 8 11.68 2.70 -2.91
C GLY A 8 11.56 1.18 -2.96
N ALA A 9 12.49 0.45 -2.35
CA ALA A 9 12.45 -1.02 -2.27
C ALA A 9 11.22 -1.51 -1.48
N ILE A 10 10.89 -0.86 -0.35
CA ILE A 10 9.69 -1.13 0.43
C ILE A 10 8.43 -0.90 -0.44
N GLY A 11 8.35 0.24 -1.12
CA GLY A 11 7.23 0.58 -1.99
C GLY A 11 7.03 -0.42 -3.13
N VAL A 12 8.12 -0.90 -3.75
CA VAL A 12 8.07 -1.96 -4.77
C VAL A 12 7.55 -3.27 -4.17
N GLY A 13 8.05 -3.68 -3.00
CA GLY A 13 7.57 -4.88 -2.31
C GLY A 13 6.07 -4.84 -2.00
N ILE A 14 5.60 -3.70 -1.47
CA ILE A 14 4.17 -3.47 -1.19
C ILE A 14 3.36 -3.52 -2.49
N THR A 15 3.85 -2.90 -3.57
CA THR A 15 3.18 -2.91 -4.88
C THR A 15 3.01 -4.32 -5.41
N LEU A 16 4.08 -5.13 -5.38
CA LEU A 16 4.04 -6.53 -5.82
C LEU A 16 3.05 -7.36 -5.00
N PHE A 17 2.98 -7.10 -3.69
CA PHE A 17 2.02 -7.75 -2.81
C PHE A 17 0.56 -7.37 -3.18
N GLY A 18 0.31 -6.09 -3.44
CA GLY A 18 -0.99 -5.62 -3.92
C GLY A 18 -1.40 -6.24 -5.27
N ILE A 19 -0.47 -6.33 -6.23
CA ILE A 19 -0.68 -7.00 -7.52
C ILE A 19 -1.07 -8.46 -7.30
N ALA A 20 -0.37 -9.16 -6.41
CA ALA A 20 -0.65 -10.56 -6.12
C ALA A 20 -2.05 -10.78 -5.53
N ILE A 21 -2.49 -9.92 -4.61
CA ILE A 21 -3.84 -9.98 -4.02
C ILE A 21 -4.93 -9.74 -5.09
N VAL A 22 -4.73 -8.76 -5.99
CA VAL A 22 -5.64 -8.54 -7.12
C VAL A 22 -5.66 -9.76 -8.05
N GLY A 23 -4.49 -10.35 -8.31
CA GLY A 23 -4.24 -11.50 -9.18
C GLY A 23 -4.51 -12.88 -8.58
N GLU A 24 -5.52 -13.00 -7.69
CA GLU A 24 -6.03 -14.28 -7.13
C GLU A 24 -5.35 -14.81 -5.88
N ARG A 25 -4.28 -14.16 -5.40
CA ARG A 25 -3.60 -14.61 -4.17
C ARG A 25 -4.18 -13.98 -2.91
N THR A 26 -5.46 -14.25 -2.61
CA THR A 26 -6.07 -13.78 -1.35
C THR A 26 -5.54 -14.50 -0.11
N GLY A 27 -4.83 -15.62 -0.28
CA GLY A 27 -4.00 -16.33 0.72
C GLY A 27 -2.96 -15.46 1.42
N LEU A 28 -2.60 -14.35 0.78
CA LEU A 28 -1.72 -13.33 1.35
C LEU A 28 -2.41 -12.47 2.43
N LEU A 29 -3.74 -12.50 2.49
CA LEU A 29 -4.52 -11.88 3.55
C LEU A 29 -4.69 -12.90 4.67
N THR A 30 -4.37 -12.49 5.91
CA THR A 30 -4.39 -13.37 7.09
C THR A 30 -5.71 -14.09 7.36
N HIS A 31 -6.82 -13.59 6.81
CA HIS A 31 -8.16 -14.15 7.00
C HIS A 31 -8.64 -15.05 5.84
N TYR A 32 -7.86 -15.18 4.76
CA TYR A 32 -8.24 -15.96 3.57
C TYR A 32 -7.13 -16.91 3.09
N PRO A 33 -6.57 -17.78 3.96
CA PRO A 33 -5.38 -18.58 3.66
C PRO A 33 -5.52 -19.51 2.44
N ASP A 34 -6.75 -19.92 2.10
CA ASP A 34 -7.05 -20.84 1.00
C ASP A 34 -7.46 -20.14 -0.32
N ASP A 35 -7.08 -18.88 -0.49
CA ASP A 35 -7.47 -18.05 -1.64
C ASP A 35 -9.00 -17.88 -1.83
N SER A 36 -9.79 -18.17 -0.79
CA SER A 36 -11.27 -18.14 -0.81
C SER A 36 -11.88 -16.75 -0.62
N GLY A 37 -11.07 -15.69 -0.70
CA GLY A 37 -11.52 -14.32 -0.52
C GLY A 37 -12.52 -13.87 -1.60
N PRO A 38 -13.65 -13.24 -1.23
CA PRO A 38 -14.64 -12.78 -2.21
C PRO A 38 -14.04 -11.72 -3.15
N ALA A 39 -14.52 -11.67 -4.40
CA ALA A 39 -13.94 -10.81 -5.44
C ALA A 39 -13.82 -9.32 -5.04
N ARG A 40 -14.81 -8.79 -4.32
CA ARG A 40 -14.77 -7.41 -3.79
C ARG A 40 -13.57 -7.13 -2.87
N LEU A 41 -13.10 -8.14 -2.15
CA LEU A 41 -11.96 -8.07 -1.24
C LEU A 41 -10.63 -8.08 -1.99
N ARG A 42 -10.56 -8.80 -3.12
CA ARG A 42 -9.39 -8.76 -4.04
C ARG A 42 -9.15 -7.36 -4.56
N TYR A 43 -10.20 -6.71 -5.06
CA TYR A 43 -10.11 -5.37 -5.62
C TYR A 43 -9.98 -4.30 -4.52
N GLY A 44 -10.68 -4.45 -3.40
CA GLY A 44 -10.58 -3.54 -2.26
C GLY A 44 -9.20 -3.60 -1.60
N ALA A 45 -8.86 -4.71 -0.95
CA ALA A 45 -7.60 -4.83 -0.22
C ALA A 45 -6.38 -4.81 -1.17
N GLY A 46 -6.44 -5.54 -2.29
CA GLY A 46 -5.35 -5.55 -3.27
C GLY A 46 -5.14 -4.17 -3.90
N GLY A 47 -6.22 -3.46 -4.24
CA GLY A 47 -6.16 -2.10 -4.76
C GLY A 47 -5.60 -1.10 -3.77
N THR A 48 -5.98 -1.20 -2.49
CA THR A 48 -5.44 -0.31 -1.44
C THR A 48 -3.95 -0.57 -1.18
N VAL A 49 -3.54 -1.83 -1.09
CA VAL A 49 -2.11 -2.18 -0.93
C VAL A 49 -1.31 -1.72 -2.15
N LEU A 50 -1.83 -1.94 -3.36
CA LEU A 50 -1.21 -1.49 -4.60
C LEU A 50 -1.06 0.03 -4.65
N GLY A 51 -2.11 0.77 -4.31
CA GLY A 51 -2.09 2.23 -4.24
C GLY A 51 -1.06 2.75 -3.22
N TYR A 52 -0.99 2.13 -2.05
CA TYR A 52 0.00 2.49 -1.03
C TYR A 52 1.44 2.23 -1.49
N GLY A 53 1.67 1.10 -2.17
CA GLY A 53 2.97 0.77 -2.75
C GLY A 53 3.42 1.81 -3.78
N ILE A 54 2.53 2.18 -4.71
CA ILE A 54 2.81 3.21 -5.74
C ILE A 54 3.10 4.56 -5.10
N LEU A 55 2.30 4.98 -4.12
CA LEU A 55 2.54 6.24 -3.41
C LEU A 55 3.89 6.23 -2.69
N THR A 56 4.25 5.12 -2.05
CA THR A 56 5.53 4.97 -1.35
C THR A 56 6.72 5.08 -2.33
N VAL A 57 6.63 4.43 -3.50
CA VAL A 57 7.64 4.59 -4.57
C VAL A 57 7.68 6.02 -5.09
N GLY A 58 6.53 6.63 -5.35
CA GLY A 58 6.44 8.01 -5.82
C GLY A 58 7.06 9.01 -4.85
N THR A 59 6.84 8.82 -3.55
CA THR A 59 7.49 9.61 -2.49
C THR A 59 9.01 9.43 -2.52
N ALA A 60 9.51 8.19 -2.62
CA ALA A 60 10.94 7.95 -2.73
C ALA A 60 11.56 8.65 -3.95
N VAL A 61 10.92 8.57 -5.12
CA VAL A 61 11.38 9.24 -6.35
C VAL A 61 11.36 10.76 -6.22
N GLY A 62 10.28 11.34 -5.68
CA GLY A 62 10.17 12.79 -5.49
C GLY A 62 11.24 13.35 -4.55
N LEU A 63 11.66 12.56 -3.56
CA LEU A 63 12.70 12.96 -2.60
C LEU A 63 14.11 12.89 -3.19
N VAL A 64 14.40 11.90 -4.04
CA VAL A 64 15.64 11.88 -4.83
C VAL A 64 15.76 13.15 -5.68
N ALA A 65 14.65 13.67 -6.19
CA ALA A 65 14.64 14.88 -7.02
C ALA A 65 14.80 16.19 -6.23
N THR A 66 14.56 16.20 -4.91
CA THR A 66 14.51 17.42 -4.09
C THR A 66 15.57 17.49 -2.98
N ASP A 67 16.27 16.39 -2.69
CA ASP A 67 17.36 16.28 -1.68
C ASP A 67 16.92 16.59 -0.23
N TRP A 68 15.61 16.48 0.04
CA TRP A 68 14.99 16.83 1.32
C TRP A 68 14.80 15.60 2.22
N THR A 69 15.91 15.00 2.66
CA THR A 69 15.95 13.80 3.51
C THR A 69 15.14 13.92 4.81
N ALA A 70 15.04 15.11 5.42
CA ALA A 70 14.24 15.34 6.62
C ALA A 70 12.72 15.16 6.41
N LEU A 71 12.23 15.28 5.17
CA LEU A 71 10.82 15.11 4.81
C LEU A 71 10.47 13.67 4.40
N LEU A 72 11.46 12.78 4.32
CA LEU A 72 11.29 11.40 3.88
C LEU A 72 10.39 10.61 4.83
N TRP A 73 10.74 10.61 6.11
CA TRP A 73 9.96 9.94 7.14
C TRP A 73 8.66 10.66 7.47
N GLY A 74 8.64 12.00 7.44
CA GLY A 74 7.44 12.80 7.67
C GLY A 74 6.38 12.61 6.57
N GLY A 75 6.81 12.65 5.31
CA GLY A 75 5.95 12.41 4.15
C GLY A 75 5.45 10.97 4.08
N TRP A 76 6.33 9.99 4.33
CA TRP A 76 5.92 8.59 4.39
C TRP A 76 4.93 8.31 5.54
N ALA A 77 5.15 8.90 6.72
CA ALA A 77 4.22 8.79 7.84
C ALA A 77 2.85 9.40 7.49
N ALA A 78 2.82 10.59 6.87
CA ALA A 78 1.57 11.23 6.44
C ALA A 78 0.80 10.38 5.42
N VAL A 79 1.49 9.81 4.43
CA VAL A 79 0.89 8.89 3.44
C VAL A 79 0.35 7.64 4.11
N THR A 80 1.09 7.07 5.05
CA THR A 80 0.68 5.87 5.81
C THR A 80 -0.59 6.14 6.62
N VAL A 81 -0.67 7.31 7.27
CA VAL A 81 -1.87 7.75 8.00
C VAL A 81 -3.06 7.91 7.05
N LEU A 82 -2.87 8.56 5.91
CA LEU A 82 -3.92 8.73 4.89
C LEU A 82 -4.44 7.39 4.37
N VAL A 83 -3.55 6.44 4.06
CA VAL A 83 -3.95 5.10 3.65
C VAL A 83 -4.67 4.37 4.77
N GLY A 84 -4.21 4.48 6.02
CA GLY A 84 -4.91 3.92 7.19
C GLY A 84 -6.35 4.42 7.30
N PHE A 85 -6.57 5.74 7.16
CA PHE A 85 -7.92 6.31 7.12
C PHE A 85 -8.73 5.85 5.92
N GLY A 86 -8.10 5.72 4.75
CA GLY A 86 -8.75 5.18 3.55
C GLY A 86 -9.22 3.74 3.72
N VAL A 87 -8.38 2.88 4.32
CA VAL A 87 -8.73 1.49 4.66
C VAL A 87 -9.89 1.45 5.65
N ALA A 88 -9.81 2.23 6.72
CA ALA A 88 -10.87 2.29 7.74
C ALA A 88 -12.20 2.77 7.15
N GLY A 89 -12.17 3.80 6.30
CA GLY A 89 -13.36 4.30 5.60
C GLY A 89 -13.95 3.29 4.63
N PHE A 90 -13.10 2.58 3.86
CA PHE A 90 -13.55 1.52 2.97
C PHE A 90 -14.18 0.36 3.74
N ALA A 91 -13.56 -0.09 4.83
CA ALA A 91 -14.10 -1.14 5.69
C ALA A 91 -15.47 -0.75 6.26
N ALA A 92 -15.60 0.48 6.78
CA ALA A 92 -16.87 0.99 7.28
C ALA A 92 -17.96 1.06 6.20
N ALA A 93 -17.60 1.42 4.97
CA ALA A 93 -18.54 1.44 3.84
C ALA A 93 -19.01 0.03 3.45
N VAL A 94 -18.10 -0.96 3.46
CA VAL A 94 -18.41 -2.36 3.14
C VAL A 94 -19.29 -3.02 4.21
N ASP A 95 -19.07 -2.74 5.50
CA ASP A 95 -19.92 -3.28 6.58
C ASP A 95 -21.35 -2.72 6.55
N SER A 96 -21.57 -1.57 5.89
CA SER A 96 -22.87 -0.92 5.80
C SER A 96 -23.72 -1.32 4.59
N SER A 97 -23.19 -2.17 3.69
CA SER A 97 -23.82 -2.60 2.42
C SER A 97 -24.21 -4.08 2.41
#